data_AF-A0A9Q0G010-F1
#
_entry.id   AF-A0A9Q0G010-F1
#
_cell.length_a   1.000
_cell.length_b   1.000
_cell.length_c   1.000
_cell.angle_alpha   90.00
_cell.angle_beta   90.00
_cell.angle_gamma   90.00
#
_symmetry.space_group_name_H-M   'P 1'
#
loop_
_entity.id
_entity.type
_entity.pdbx_description
1 polymer ?
#
loop_
_entity_poly.entity_id
_entity_poly.type
_entity_poly.pdbx_seq_one_letter_code
_entity_poly.pdbx_strand_id
1 'polypeptide(L)'
;METARHILVLFLAFAVILPTLMAHIAEFDSYWESRAKEAEDEAQKAYEPDPEKVTDGINKEVQNTVGNGTRRNLRRYKGPCLATNPIDRCWRCDPNWASNRKKLATCALGFGRKATGGLKGEFYEVTDPSDDDMVNPKPGTLRHAVIQERPLWITFAHGMVITLKNELMITSDKTI
;
A
#
# COMPACT_ATOMS: atom_id res chain seq x y z
N MET A 1 -51.52 -2.03 -26.99
CA MET A 1 -51.78 -0.83 -26.16
C MET A 1 -51.58 -1.13 -24.67
N GLU A 2 -52.15 -2.23 -24.16
CA GLU A 2 -51.99 -2.64 -22.75
C GLU A 2 -50.54 -2.95 -22.35
N THR A 3 -49.77 -3.62 -23.20
CA THR A 3 -48.35 -3.93 -22.94
C THR A 3 -47.51 -2.68 -22.73
N ALA A 4 -47.68 -1.66 -23.58
CA ALA A 4 -47.03 -0.36 -23.43
C ALA A 4 -47.46 0.35 -22.13
N ARG A 5 -48.73 0.20 -21.72
CA ARG A 5 -49.25 0.76 -20.47
C ARG A 5 -48.63 0.09 -19.24
N HIS A 6 -48.47 -1.23 -19.25
CA HIS A 6 -47.80 -1.96 -18.17
C HIS A 6 -46.31 -1.64 -18.08
N ILE A 7 -45.62 -1.52 -19.21
CA ILE A 7 -44.21 -1.10 -19.26
C ILE A 7 -44.06 0.32 -18.69
N LEU A 8 -44.94 1.25 -19.07
CA LEU A 8 -44.93 2.61 -18.54
C LEU A 8 -45.16 2.65 -17.02
N VAL A 9 -46.12 1.86 -16.51
CA VAL A 9 -46.40 1.77 -15.07
C VAL A 9 -45.22 1.19 -14.30
N LEU A 10 -44.56 0.14 -14.84
CA LEU A 10 -43.34 -0.41 -14.25
C LEU A 10 -42.20 0.62 -14.25
N PHE A 11 -42.02 1.35 -15.34
CA PHE A 11 -40.97 2.37 -15.45
C PHE A 11 -41.19 3.52 -14.45
N LEU A 12 -42.44 3.98 -14.29
CA LEU A 12 -42.81 4.99 -13.30
C LEU A 12 -42.65 4.49 -11.86
N ALA A 13 -43.02 3.23 -11.58
CA ALA A 13 -42.81 2.62 -10.27
C ALA A 13 -41.32 2.53 -9.94
N PHE A 14 -40.47 2.11 -10.88
CA PHE A 14 -39.02 2.10 -10.70
C PHE A 14 -38.44 3.50 -10.53
N ALA A 15 -38.89 4.49 -11.30
CA ALA A 15 -38.40 5.87 -11.18
C ALA A 15 -38.69 6.51 -9.81
N VAL A 16 -39.77 6.11 -9.13
CA VAL A 16 -40.11 6.58 -7.78
C VAL A 16 -39.37 5.77 -6.69
N ILE A 17 -39.14 4.48 -6.90
CA ILE A 17 -38.47 3.60 -5.91
C ILE A 17 -36.94 3.76 -5.97
N LEU A 18 -36.34 3.95 -7.15
CA LEU A 18 -34.88 4.06 -7.33
C LEU A 18 -34.22 5.15 -6.44
N PRO A 19 -34.78 6.37 -6.30
CA PRO A 19 -34.25 7.37 -5.37
C PRO A 19 -34.35 6.95 -3.90
N THR A 20 -35.37 6.16 -3.53
CA THR A 20 -35.54 5.64 -2.15
C THR A 20 -34.59 4.49 -1.83
N LEU A 21 -34.01 3.83 -2.85
CA LEU A 21 -32.98 2.81 -2.70
C LEU A 21 -31.58 3.41 -2.45
N MET A 22 -31.39 4.70 -2.76
CA MET A 22 -30.21 5.43 -2.28
C MET A 22 -30.41 5.70 -0.81
N ALA A 23 -30.12 4.68 0.00
CA ALA A 23 -30.09 4.80 1.44
C ALA A 23 -29.07 5.90 1.76
N HIS A 24 -29.56 7.03 2.30
CA HIS A 24 -28.80 8.21 2.69
C HIS A 24 -27.94 7.88 3.94
N ILE A 25 -27.07 6.88 3.81
CA ILE A 25 -26.39 6.21 4.93
C ILE A 25 -25.27 7.10 5.51
N ALA A 26 -24.81 8.11 4.78
CA ALA A 26 -23.91 9.16 5.29
C ALA A 26 -24.00 10.43 4.43
N GLU A 27 -24.15 11.58 5.10
CA GLU A 27 -23.88 12.90 4.51
C GLU A 27 -22.37 13.15 4.70
N PHE A 28 -21.61 13.04 3.61
CA PHE A 28 -20.17 13.30 3.65
C PHE A 28 -19.93 14.80 3.43
N ASP A 29 -18.96 15.35 4.16
CA ASP A 29 -18.51 16.70 3.87
C ASP A 29 -17.72 16.74 2.55
N SER A 30 -17.50 17.94 2.03
CA SER A 30 -16.77 18.15 0.77
C SER A 30 -15.32 17.62 0.81
N TYR A 31 -14.74 17.50 2.01
CA TYR A 31 -13.40 16.94 2.19
C TYR A 31 -13.41 15.43 1.92
N TRP A 32 -14.33 14.70 2.54
CA TRP A 32 -14.47 13.26 2.35
C TRP A 32 -14.89 12.90 0.92
N GLU A 33 -15.74 13.71 0.29
CA GLU A 33 -16.08 13.55 -1.13
C GLU A 33 -14.85 13.70 -2.04
N SER A 34 -14.03 14.74 -1.80
CA SER A 34 -12.78 14.95 -2.55
C SER A 34 -11.81 13.79 -2.35
N ARG A 35 -11.65 13.31 -1.11
CA ARG A 35 -10.78 12.16 -0.80
C ARG A 35 -11.26 10.87 -1.45
N ALA A 36 -12.56 10.64 -1.48
CA ALA A 36 -13.14 9.46 -2.11
C ALA A 36 -12.88 9.47 -3.62
N LYS A 37 -13.04 10.64 -4.27
CA LYS A 37 -12.76 10.81 -5.70
C LYS A 37 -11.28 10.57 -6.02
N GLU A 38 -10.37 11.15 -5.24
CA GLU A 38 -8.92 10.92 -5.40
C GLU A 38 -8.57 9.43 -5.24
N ALA A 39 -9.14 8.77 -4.24
CA ALA A 39 -8.92 7.35 -4.01
C ALA A 39 -9.44 6.48 -5.16
N GLU A 40 -10.61 6.83 -5.73
CA GLU A 40 -11.15 6.15 -6.92
C GLU A 40 -10.23 6.34 -8.14
N ASP A 41 -9.79 7.57 -8.40
CA ASP A 41 -8.89 7.87 -9.52
C ASP A 41 -7.56 7.09 -9.40
N GLU A 42 -6.97 7.04 -8.19
CA GLU A 42 -5.75 6.26 -7.93
C GLU A 42 -5.99 4.75 -8.04
N ALA A 43 -7.14 4.24 -7.57
CA ALA A 43 -7.51 2.84 -7.73
C ALA A 43 -7.64 2.45 -9.21
N GLN A 44 -8.24 3.31 -10.03
CA GLN A 44 -8.35 3.11 -11.48
C GLN A 44 -6.96 3.13 -12.16
N LYS A 45 -6.04 4.03 -11.76
CA LYS A 45 -4.65 4.05 -12.26
C LYS A 45 -3.85 2.80 -11.85
N ALA A 46 -4.12 2.28 -10.65
CA ALA A 46 -3.47 1.08 -10.12
C ALA A 46 -4.00 -0.20 -10.78
N TYR A 47 -5.26 -0.20 -11.23
CA TYR A 47 -5.94 -1.34 -11.83
C TYR A 47 -5.15 -1.95 -12.98
N GLU A 48 -5.08 -3.28 -12.98
CA GLU A 48 -4.51 -4.06 -14.06
C GLU A 48 -5.64 -4.87 -14.73
N PRO A 49 -5.99 -4.60 -16.00
CA PRO A 49 -7.05 -5.32 -16.68
C PRO A 49 -6.70 -6.78 -16.98
N ASP A 50 -5.42 -7.11 -17.02
CA ASP A 50 -4.90 -8.47 -17.22
C ASP A 50 -4.18 -8.97 -15.96
N PRO A 51 -4.90 -9.57 -14.99
CA PRO A 51 -4.31 -10.06 -13.75
C PRO A 51 -3.34 -11.23 -13.99
N GLU A 52 -3.50 -12.00 -15.07
CA GLU A 52 -2.64 -13.15 -15.38
C GLU A 52 -1.21 -12.70 -15.67
N LYS A 53 -1.05 -11.57 -16.36
CA LYS A 53 0.27 -10.96 -16.58
C LYS A 53 1.03 -10.66 -15.27
N VAL A 54 0.31 -10.27 -14.23
CA VAL A 54 0.92 -9.98 -12.91
C VAL A 54 1.34 -11.28 -12.23
N THR A 55 0.48 -12.30 -12.27
CA THR A 55 0.78 -13.61 -11.70
C THR A 55 1.90 -14.33 -12.45
N ASP A 56 1.96 -14.20 -13.77
CA ASP A 56 3.01 -14.76 -14.60
C ASP A 56 4.36 -14.08 -14.34
N GLY A 57 4.34 -12.76 -14.14
CA GLY A 57 5.53 -12.00 -13.74
C GLY A 57 6.13 -12.51 -12.43
N ILE A 58 5.32 -12.66 -11.38
CA ILE A 58 5.83 -13.20 -10.10
C ILE A 58 6.22 -14.67 -10.20
N ASN A 59 5.48 -15.50 -10.93
CA ASN A 59 5.80 -16.91 -11.14
C ASN A 59 7.15 -17.08 -11.83
N LYS A 60 7.44 -16.25 -12.83
CA LYS A 60 8.74 -16.23 -13.51
C LYS A 60 9.88 -15.87 -12.55
N GLU A 61 9.71 -14.84 -11.72
CA GLU A 61 10.73 -14.44 -10.73
C GLU A 61 10.96 -15.51 -9.66
N VAL A 62 9.91 -16.22 -9.24
CA VAL A 62 10.02 -17.37 -8.33
C VAL A 62 10.79 -18.50 -8.99
N GLN A 63 10.46 -18.89 -10.22
CA GLN A 63 11.18 -19.93 -10.96
C GLN A 63 12.67 -19.61 -11.11
N ASN A 64 13.01 -18.36 -11.44
CA ASN A 64 14.39 -17.88 -11.52
C ASN A 64 15.13 -17.98 -10.18
N THR A 65 14.42 -17.77 -9.07
CA THR A 65 14.99 -17.78 -7.72
C THR A 65 15.21 -19.19 -7.19
N VAL A 66 14.27 -20.10 -7.44
CA VAL A 66 14.25 -21.45 -6.85
C VAL A 66 15.28 -22.39 -7.50
N GLY A 67 15.62 -22.20 -8.78
CA GLY A 67 16.65 -22.98 -9.47
C GLY A 67 16.32 -24.48 -9.61
N ASN A 68 16.91 -25.14 -10.61
CA ASN A 68 16.74 -26.58 -10.89
C ASN A 68 17.50 -27.50 -9.90
N GLY A 69 17.43 -27.22 -8.59
CA GLY A 69 18.19 -27.93 -7.57
C GLY A 69 17.34 -28.90 -6.76
N THR A 70 17.34 -30.19 -7.09
CA THR A 70 16.73 -31.27 -6.28
C THR A 70 17.54 -31.63 -5.01
N ARG A 71 18.53 -30.83 -4.61
CA ARG A 71 19.46 -31.18 -3.53
C ARG A 71 19.16 -30.46 -2.22
N ARG A 72 18.75 -31.23 -1.21
CA ARG A 72 18.73 -30.82 0.20
C ARG A 72 20.17 -30.50 0.64
N ASN A 73 20.47 -29.21 0.81
CA ASN A 73 21.78 -28.75 1.24
C ASN A 73 21.90 -28.80 2.77
N LEU A 74 22.32 -29.95 3.31
CA LEU A 74 22.66 -30.12 4.73
C LEU A 74 24.05 -29.54 5.11
N ARG A 75 24.75 -28.89 4.16
CA ARG A 75 26.07 -28.28 4.36
C ARG A 75 25.94 -26.76 4.50
N ARG A 76 26.81 -26.16 5.32
CA ARG A 76 26.95 -24.71 5.45
C ARG A 76 27.22 -24.09 4.08
N TYR A 77 26.28 -23.28 3.60
CA TYR A 77 26.32 -22.65 2.30
C TYR A 77 27.49 -21.65 2.21
N LYS A 78 28.32 -21.78 1.18
CA LYS A 78 29.49 -20.92 0.90
C LYS A 78 29.35 -20.17 -0.43
N GLY A 79 28.17 -20.19 -1.05
CA GLY A 79 27.91 -19.56 -2.35
C GLY A 79 27.49 -18.09 -2.25
N PRO A 80 27.15 -17.44 -3.38
CA PRO A 80 26.64 -16.07 -3.41
C PRO A 80 25.34 -15.93 -2.62
N CYS A 81 24.97 -14.75 -2.13
CA CYS A 81 23.80 -14.53 -1.26
C CYS A 81 22.59 -15.46 -1.52
N LEU A 82 22.16 -16.16 -0.46
CA LEU A 82 21.05 -17.10 -0.50
C LEU A 82 19.77 -16.45 0.02
N ALA A 83 19.13 -15.62 -0.80
CA ALA A 83 17.74 -15.23 -0.55
C ALA A 83 16.80 -16.26 -1.19
N THR A 84 15.86 -16.75 -0.38
CA THR A 84 14.93 -17.84 -0.75
C THR A 84 13.75 -17.37 -1.60
N ASN A 85 13.47 -16.06 -1.62
CA ASN A 85 12.41 -15.46 -2.42
C ASN A 85 12.96 -14.30 -3.29
N PRO A 86 12.33 -14.00 -4.44
CA PRO A 86 12.83 -12.99 -5.38
C PRO A 86 12.84 -11.56 -4.81
N ILE A 87 11.88 -11.20 -3.95
CA ILE A 87 11.79 -9.87 -3.32
C ILE A 87 12.99 -9.65 -2.40
N ASP A 88 13.27 -10.59 -1.50
CA ASP A 88 14.45 -10.55 -0.62
C ASP A 88 15.73 -10.53 -1.45
N ARG A 89 15.82 -11.33 -2.51
CA ARG A 89 17.02 -11.38 -3.35
C ARG A 89 17.39 -10.01 -3.93
N CYS A 90 16.40 -9.21 -4.29
CA CYS A 90 16.60 -7.88 -4.88
C CYS A 90 17.34 -6.90 -3.94
N TRP A 91 17.03 -6.89 -2.64
CA TRP A 91 17.62 -5.95 -1.68
C TRP A 91 18.60 -6.59 -0.71
N ARG A 92 18.31 -7.79 -0.21
CA ARG A 92 19.08 -8.45 0.87
C ARG A 92 20.42 -9.00 0.41
N CYS A 93 20.56 -9.23 -0.90
CA CYS A 93 21.82 -9.62 -1.52
C CYS A 93 22.72 -8.44 -1.89
N ASP A 94 22.26 -7.21 -1.65
CA ASP A 94 23.11 -6.03 -1.69
C ASP A 94 23.93 -5.96 -0.40
N PRO A 95 25.28 -6.07 -0.44
CA PRO A 95 26.10 -5.95 0.76
C PRO A 95 25.97 -4.57 1.43
N ASN A 96 25.54 -3.55 0.68
CA ASN A 96 25.35 -2.18 1.15
C ASN A 96 23.86 -1.85 1.38
N TRP A 97 22.98 -2.86 1.54
CA TRP A 97 21.54 -2.63 1.71
C TRP A 97 21.21 -1.62 2.81
N ALA A 98 21.99 -1.59 3.90
CA ALA A 98 21.79 -0.70 5.04
C ALA A 98 22.04 0.78 4.68
N SER A 99 22.93 1.04 3.74
CA SER A 99 23.19 2.37 3.16
C SER A 99 22.25 2.67 1.99
N ASN A 100 21.71 1.62 1.35
CA ASN A 100 20.83 1.68 0.17
C ASN A 100 19.38 1.30 0.50
N ARG A 101 18.88 1.66 1.68
CA ARG A 101 17.55 1.21 2.18
C ARG A 101 16.42 1.39 1.19
N LYS A 102 16.45 2.50 0.45
CA LYS A 102 15.44 2.88 -0.52
C LYS A 102 15.31 1.93 -1.72
N LYS A 103 16.33 1.11 -1.99
CA LYS A 103 16.27 0.05 -3.01
C LYS A 103 15.12 -0.92 -2.76
N LEU A 104 14.70 -1.10 -1.51
CA LEU A 104 13.56 -1.94 -1.17
C LEU A 104 12.28 -1.53 -1.93
N ALA A 105 12.07 -0.24 -2.19
CA ALA A 105 10.89 0.25 -2.90
C ALA A 105 10.83 -0.17 -4.38
N THR A 106 11.93 -0.69 -4.95
CA THR A 106 11.95 -1.21 -6.33
C THR A 106 11.89 -2.73 -6.38
N CYS A 107 11.78 -3.40 -5.23
CA CYS A 107 11.83 -4.86 -5.14
C CYS A 107 10.45 -5.53 -5.05
N ALA A 108 9.37 -4.75 -4.93
CA ALA A 108 8.02 -5.26 -4.84
C ALA A 108 7.60 -5.98 -6.14
N LEU A 109 6.92 -7.11 -6.00
CA LEU A 109 6.33 -7.89 -7.09
C LEU A 109 4.83 -8.05 -6.88
N GLY A 110 4.11 -8.52 -7.90
CA GLY A 110 2.67 -8.74 -7.84
C GLY A 110 1.85 -7.46 -8.08
N PHE A 111 0.64 -7.39 -7.53
CA PHE A 111 -0.26 -6.25 -7.73
C PHE A 111 0.24 -4.98 -7.04
N GLY A 112 0.94 -5.11 -5.91
CA GLY A 112 1.56 -4.01 -5.19
C GLY A 112 2.88 -3.50 -5.77
N ARG A 113 3.35 -4.03 -6.90
CA ARG A 113 4.68 -3.70 -7.48
C ARG A 113 4.91 -2.23 -7.81
N LYS A 114 3.84 -1.44 -7.93
CA LYS A 114 3.90 0.02 -8.19
C LYS A 114 4.08 0.85 -6.91
N ALA A 115 4.01 0.26 -5.71
CA ALA A 115 4.15 0.98 -4.47
C ALA A 115 5.59 1.51 -4.30
N THR A 116 5.75 2.83 -4.33
CA THR A 116 7.05 3.50 -4.15
C THR A 116 7.29 3.98 -2.72
N GLY A 117 6.22 4.16 -1.93
CA GLY A 117 6.30 4.70 -0.58
C GLY A 117 7.11 5.99 -0.52
N GLY A 118 8.00 6.10 0.48
CA GLY A 118 8.88 7.25 0.69
C GLY A 118 10.11 7.35 -0.22
N LEU A 119 10.18 6.61 -1.34
CA LEU A 119 11.37 6.52 -2.19
C LEU A 119 11.96 7.88 -2.56
N LYS A 120 11.12 8.83 -2.98
CA LYS A 120 11.50 10.18 -3.39
C LYS A 120 11.66 11.18 -2.24
N GLY A 121 11.37 10.74 -1.01
CA GLY A 121 11.37 11.57 0.20
C GLY A 121 12.73 11.68 0.87
N GLU A 122 12.82 12.44 1.94
CA GLU A 122 13.99 12.41 2.82
C GLU A 122 13.85 11.29 3.87
N PHE A 123 14.95 10.98 4.56
CA PHE A 123 14.87 10.16 5.74
C PHE A 123 14.26 10.96 6.89
N TYR A 124 13.33 10.35 7.62
CA TYR A 124 12.82 10.86 8.89
C TYR A 124 13.18 9.84 9.96
N GLU A 125 13.99 10.22 10.95
CA GLU A 125 14.35 9.34 12.05
C GLU A 125 13.44 9.59 13.24
N VAL A 126 12.69 8.56 13.64
CA VAL A 126 11.89 8.57 14.86
C VAL A 126 12.83 8.33 16.04
N THR A 127 12.86 9.30 16.95
CA THR A 127 13.69 9.32 18.16
C THR A 127 12.85 9.33 19.44
N ASP A 128 11.56 9.61 19.34
CA ASP A 128 10.64 9.75 20.46
C ASP A 128 9.45 8.78 20.29
N PRO A 129 9.27 7.80 21.20
CA PRO A 129 8.18 6.82 21.10
C PRO A 129 6.84 7.34 21.65
N SER A 130 6.78 8.58 22.15
CA SER A 130 5.55 9.16 22.70
C SER A 130 4.50 9.45 21.62
N ASP A 131 3.23 9.41 22.03
CA ASP A 131 2.06 9.73 21.20
C ASP A 131 1.09 10.64 21.96
N ASP A 132 1.63 11.69 22.57
CA ASP A 132 0.91 12.45 23.59
C ASP A 132 -0.09 13.48 23.07
N ASP A 133 0.23 14.11 21.95
CA ASP A 133 -0.60 15.13 21.29
C ASP A 133 -0.94 14.66 19.87
N MET A 134 -2.23 14.49 19.61
CA MET A 134 -2.74 14.06 18.31
C MET A 134 -2.99 15.22 17.35
N VAL A 135 -3.22 16.41 17.88
CA VAL A 135 -3.55 17.61 17.10
C VAL A 135 -2.25 18.23 16.61
N ASN A 136 -1.24 18.30 17.48
CA ASN A 136 0.07 18.86 17.19
C ASN A 136 1.18 17.87 17.59
N PRO A 137 1.33 16.74 16.88
CA PRO A 137 2.34 15.75 17.22
C PRO A 137 3.73 16.36 17.14
N LYS A 138 4.59 16.01 18.09
CA LYS A 138 5.93 16.57 18.23
C LYS A 138 6.88 16.04 17.15
N PRO A 139 7.76 16.86 16.53
CA PRO A 139 8.86 16.36 15.70
C PRO A 139 9.74 15.36 16.46
N GLY A 140 10.11 14.26 15.79
CA GLY A 140 10.79 13.11 16.36
C GLY A 140 9.85 11.94 16.68
N THR A 141 8.52 12.15 16.69
CA THR A 141 7.52 11.09 16.89
C THR A 141 7.07 10.44 15.58
N LEU A 142 6.57 9.20 15.65
CA LEU A 142 5.99 8.52 14.49
C LEU A 142 4.75 9.26 13.96
N ARG A 143 3.86 9.74 14.84
CA ARG A 143 2.65 10.47 14.41
C ARG A 143 2.98 11.72 13.62
N HIS A 144 3.98 12.49 14.06
CA HIS A 144 4.43 13.64 13.29
C HIS A 144 4.96 13.21 11.91
N ALA A 145 5.74 12.14 11.83
CA ALA A 145 6.33 11.67 10.58
C ALA A 145 5.28 11.28 9.53
N VAL A 146 4.25 10.51 9.93
CA VAL A 146 3.29 9.92 8.98
C VAL A 146 2.24 10.90 8.45
N ILE A 147 2.01 12.04 9.12
CA ILE A 147 1.04 13.05 8.68
C ILE A 147 1.62 14.09 7.72
N GLN A 148 2.94 14.14 7.54
CA GLN A 148 3.56 15.13 6.66
C GLN A 148 3.07 14.97 5.22
N GLU A 149 2.82 16.06 4.51
CA GLU A 149 2.33 16.01 3.12
C GLU A 149 3.41 15.55 2.13
N ARG A 150 4.69 15.71 2.49
CA ARG A 150 5.82 15.32 1.65
C ARG A 150 6.13 13.81 1.76
N PRO A 151 6.75 13.20 0.72
CA PRO A 151 7.25 11.84 0.81
C PRO A 151 8.29 11.70 1.92
N LEU A 152 8.24 10.60 2.69
CA LEU A 152 9.20 10.33 3.75
C LEU A 152 9.56 8.85 3.86
N TRP A 153 10.86 8.57 3.98
CA TRP A 153 11.38 7.27 4.38
C TRP A 153 11.66 7.28 5.88
N ILE A 154 10.70 6.79 6.65
CA ILE A 154 10.72 6.79 8.11
C ILE A 154 11.61 5.64 8.59
N THR A 155 12.42 5.91 9.60
CA THR A 155 13.33 4.96 10.24
C THR A 155 13.30 5.18 11.75
N PHE A 156 13.86 4.23 12.51
CA PHE A 156 13.85 4.27 13.97
C PHE A 156 15.28 4.28 14.49
N ALA A 157 15.59 5.22 15.39
CA ALA A 157 16.93 5.38 15.95
C ALA A 157 17.39 4.14 16.75
N HIS A 158 16.45 3.46 17.40
CA HIS A 158 16.68 2.23 18.15
C HIS A 158 15.39 1.42 18.29
N GLY A 159 15.47 0.21 18.87
CA GLY A 159 14.29 -0.55 19.24
C GLY A 159 13.45 0.24 20.25
N MET A 160 12.14 0.37 20.01
CA MET A 160 11.22 1.10 20.85
C MET A 160 9.81 0.51 20.80
N VAL A 161 9.02 0.76 21.83
CA VAL A 161 7.59 0.40 21.90
C VAL A 161 6.78 1.69 21.86
N ILE A 162 6.03 1.89 20.78
CA ILE A 162 5.18 3.06 20.58
C ILE A 162 3.75 2.67 20.93
N THR A 163 3.22 3.21 22.02
CA THR A 163 1.83 2.99 22.43
C THR A 163 0.97 4.11 21.86
N LEU A 164 0.26 3.81 20.77
CA LEU A 164 -0.63 4.78 20.13
C LEU A 164 -1.83 5.05 21.03
N LYS A 165 -2.17 6.34 21.23
CA LYS A 165 -3.36 6.71 22.01
C LYS A 165 -4.65 6.56 21.20
N ASN A 166 -4.54 6.63 19.88
CA ASN A 166 -5.63 6.53 18.92
C ASN A 166 -5.09 6.08 17.55
N GLU A 167 -5.98 5.88 16.58
CA GLU A 167 -5.65 5.50 15.22
C GLU A 167 -4.56 6.39 14.60
N LEU A 168 -3.66 5.75 13.86
CA LEU A 168 -2.54 6.41 13.18
C LEU A 168 -2.90 6.58 11.70
N MET A 169 -3.25 7.81 11.32
CA MET A 169 -3.51 8.15 9.93
C MET A 169 -2.18 8.34 9.20
N ILE A 170 -1.97 7.57 8.14
CA ILE A 170 -0.75 7.62 7.33
C ILE A 170 -1.10 8.26 5.99
N THR A 171 -0.46 9.38 5.67
CA THR A 171 -0.65 10.04 4.37
C THR A 171 0.12 9.31 3.27
N SER A 172 -0.12 9.68 2.02
CA SER A 172 0.55 9.11 0.85
C SER A 172 2.09 9.24 0.92
N ASP A 173 2.79 8.40 0.16
CA ASP A 173 4.26 8.42 -0.01
C ASP A 173 5.08 8.26 1.28
N LYS A 174 4.66 7.31 2.13
CA LYS A 174 5.40 6.92 3.34
C LYS A 174 5.97 5.52 3.22
N THR A 175 7.20 5.36 3.72
CA THR A 175 7.74 4.05 4.11
C THR A 175 8.02 4.13 5.60
N ILE A 176 7.61 3.14 6.37
CA ILE A 176 7.89 3.02 7.81
C ILE A 176 8.77 1.80 8.03
#